data_AF-T5AJA5-F1
#
_entry.id   AF-T5AJA5-F1
#
_cell.length_a   1.000
_cell.length_b   1.000
_cell.length_c   1.000
_cell.angle_alpha   90.00
_cell.angle_beta   90.00
_cell.angle_gamma   90.00
#
_symmetry.space_group_name_H-M   'P 1'
#
loop_
_entity.id
_entity.type
_entity.pdbx_description
1 polymer ?
#
loop_
_entity_poly.entity_id
_entity_poly.type
_entity_poly.pdbx_seq_one_letter_code
_entity_poly.pdbx_strand_id
1 'polypeptide(L)'
;MDFISSNSAEFQVNLSSQDFKHLQAVFEPAARVIYGESPTPDPATPFDDEPRCNETLEKVRYWGDIPELFTDTVFDDSEMSIKYLVLTNTWPKFIKERRSFDASGSVEAARP
;
A
#
# COMPACT_ATOMS: atom_id res chain seq x y z
N MET A 1 -13.20 1.73 -0.86
CA MET A 1 -12.05 2.58 -0.50
C MET A 1 -10.99 1.59 -0.10
N ASP A 2 -10.00 1.39 -0.96
CA ASP A 2 -9.01 0.34 -0.76
C ASP A 2 -7.98 0.83 0.26
N PHE A 3 -7.81 0.09 1.35
CA PHE A 3 -7.05 0.54 2.51
C PHE A 3 -5.54 0.45 2.25
N ILE A 4 -4.84 1.56 2.47
CA ILE A 4 -3.37 1.64 2.45
C ILE A 4 -2.87 1.40 3.88
N SER A 5 -2.92 0.16 4.36
CA SER A 5 -2.30 -0.25 5.63
C SER A 5 -1.61 -1.59 5.45
N SER A 6 -0.38 -1.72 5.92
CA SER A 6 0.42 -2.95 5.78
C SER A 6 -0.22 -4.20 6.40
N ASN A 7 -1.11 -4.02 7.39
CA ASN A 7 -1.86 -5.09 8.05
C ASN A 7 -3.24 -5.37 7.41
N SER A 8 -3.64 -4.58 6.42
CA SER A 8 -4.99 -4.63 5.82
C SER A 8 -4.99 -4.48 4.29
N ALA A 9 -3.81 -4.38 3.68
CA ALA A 9 -3.64 -4.30 2.24
C ALA A 9 -3.60 -5.73 1.66
N GLU A 10 -4.33 -5.96 0.56
CA GLU A 10 -4.36 -7.23 -0.16
C GLU A 10 -2.96 -7.62 -0.71
N PHE A 11 -2.08 -6.64 -0.88
CA PHE A 11 -0.69 -6.83 -1.27
C PHE A 11 0.24 -5.98 -0.39
N GLN A 12 1.38 -6.56 -0.01
CA GLN A 12 2.40 -5.85 0.75
C GLN A 12 3.05 -4.77 -0.13
N VAL A 13 2.99 -3.52 0.32
CA VAL A 13 3.72 -2.43 -0.32
C VAL A 13 5.19 -2.58 0.07
N ASN A 14 6.07 -2.73 -0.93
CA ASN A 14 7.52 -2.81 -0.73
C ASN A 14 8.08 -1.44 -0.31
N LEU A 15 7.92 -1.12 0.97
CA LEU A 15 8.57 0.04 1.59
C LEU A 15 9.90 -0.37 2.19
N SER A 16 10.86 0.55 2.22
CA SER A 16 12.06 0.33 3.01
C SER A 16 11.69 0.26 4.50
N SER A 17 12.48 -0.45 5.31
CA SER A 17 12.25 -0.52 6.76
C SER A 17 12.28 0.85 7.43
N GLN A 18 12.98 1.82 6.83
CA GLN A 18 13.02 3.20 7.29
C GLN A 18 11.69 3.90 7.01
N ASP A 19 11.22 3.86 5.75
CA ASP A 19 9.95 4.45 5.32
C ASP A 19 8.78 3.87 6.11
N PHE A 20 8.78 2.54 6.28
CA PHE A 20 7.77 1.84 7.06
C PHE A 20 7.71 2.33 8.51
N LYS A 21 8.86 2.42 9.19
CA LYS A 21 8.92 2.88 10.59
C LYS A 21 8.51 4.34 10.73
N HIS A 22 8.86 5.18 9.75
CA HIS A 22 8.45 6.58 9.74
C HIS A 22 6.92 6.69 9.67
N LEU A 23 6.30 6.06 8.66
CA LEU A 23 4.85 6.07 8.52
C LEU A 23 4.16 5.42 9.73
N GLN A 24 4.73 4.34 10.27
CA GLN A 24 4.21 3.72 11.49
C GLN A 24 4.22 4.70 12.67
N ALA A 25 5.30 5.46 12.88
CA ALA A 25 5.37 6.44 13.95
C ALA A 25 4.30 7.54 13.83
N VAL A 26 3.89 7.90 12.61
CA VAL A 26 2.85 8.91 12.37
C VAL A 26 1.45 8.34 12.51
N PHE A 27 1.18 7.19 11.89
CA PHE A 27 -0.20 6.70 11.70
C PHE A 27 -0.63 5.65 12.72
N GLU A 28 0.29 4.90 13.32
CA GLU A 28 -0.04 3.85 14.32
C GLU A 28 -0.83 4.38 15.51
N PRO A 29 -0.48 5.54 16.13
CA PRO A 29 -1.27 6.06 17.26
C PRO A 29 -2.72 6.36 16.86
N ALA A 30 -2.92 6.90 15.66
CA ALA A 30 -4.25 7.21 15.15
C ALA A 30 -5.04 5.95 14.77
N ALA A 31 -4.39 4.98 14.14
CA ALA A 31 -4.98 3.68 13.83
C ALA A 31 -5.47 2.99 15.12
N ARG A 32 -4.66 3.00 16.18
CA ARG A 32 -5.04 2.40 17.48
C ARG A 32 -6.24 3.09 18.14
N VAL A 33 -6.35 4.41 18.02
CA VAL A 33 -7.49 5.17 18.55
C VAL A 33 -8.79 4.86 17.80
N ILE A 34 -8.70 4.62 16.48
CA ILE A 34 -9.87 4.36 15.62
C ILE A 34 -10.29 2.89 15.68
N TYR A 35 -9.34 1.97 15.66
CA TYR A 35 -9.58 0.52 15.50
C TYR A 35 -9.35 -0.28 16.78
N GLY A 36 -8.84 0.33 17.85
CA GLY A 36 -8.43 -0.35 19.08
C GLY A 36 -7.04 -0.98 18.97
N GLU A 37 -6.65 -1.72 20.02
CA GLU A 37 -5.44 -2.54 20.01
C GLU A 37 -5.64 -3.67 18.99
N SER A 38 -4.84 -3.69 17.91
CA SER A 38 -4.88 -4.81 16.97
C SER A 38 -4.52 -6.10 17.74
N PRO A 39 -5.37 -7.13 17.75
CA PRO A 39 -5.02 -8.38 18.39
C PRO A 39 -3.73 -8.91 17.77
N THR A 40 -2.74 -9.25 18.60
CA THR A 40 -1.60 -10.05 18.15
C THR A 40 -2.16 -11.30 17.49
N PRO A 41 -1.94 -11.54 16.18
CA PRO A 41 -2.43 -12.75 15.52
C PRO A 41 -1.91 -13.96 16.28
N ASP A 42 -2.79 -14.90 16.61
CA ASP A 42 -2.39 -16.12 17.31
C ASP A 42 -1.32 -16.83 16.45
N PRO A 43 -0.13 -17.11 16.99
CA PRO A 43 0.93 -17.77 16.24
C PRO A 43 0.54 -19.16 15.73
N ALA A 44 -0.47 -19.80 16.32
CA ALA A 44 -1.00 -21.07 15.85
C ALA A 44 -2.04 -20.91 14.71
N THR A 45 -2.64 -19.73 14.58
CA THR A 45 -3.69 -19.45 13.58
C THR A 45 -3.51 -18.07 12.89
N PRO A 46 -2.37 -17.83 12.23
CA PRO A 46 -2.04 -16.52 11.63
C PRO A 46 -2.94 -16.13 10.44
N PHE A 47 -3.76 -17.06 9.93
CA PHE A 47 -4.70 -16.86 8.82
C PHE A 47 -6.16 -17.17 9.21
N ASP A 48 -6.47 -17.45 10.49
CA ASP A 48 -7.88 -17.45 10.92
C ASP A 48 -8.33 -15.99 11.03
N ASP A 49 -8.63 -15.43 9.87
CA ASP A 49 -9.37 -14.18 9.74
C ASP A 49 -10.83 -14.47 10.16
N GLU A 50 -11.10 -14.49 11.47
CA GLU A 50 -12.45 -14.13 11.90
C GLU A 50 -12.77 -12.76 11.29
N PRO A 51 -13.95 -12.56 10.69
CA PRO A 51 -14.32 -11.29 10.09
C PRO A 51 -14.33 -10.22 11.18
N ARG A 52 -13.22 -9.50 11.30
CA ARG A 52 -13.04 -8.45 12.30
C ARG A 52 -14.01 -7.33 11.97
N CYS A 53 -15.04 -7.22 12.80
CA CYS A 53 -16.00 -6.13 12.93
C CYS A 53 -16.38 -5.40 11.62
N ASN A 54 -17.51 -5.86 11.09
CA ASN A 54 -18.71 -5.13 10.71
C ASN A 54 -18.66 -4.03 9.63
N GLU A 55 -19.47 -4.30 8.59
CA GLU A 55 -19.95 -3.50 7.45
C GLU A 55 -20.65 -2.16 7.82
N THR A 56 -20.38 -1.61 9.00
CA THR A 56 -20.86 -0.30 9.46
C THR A 56 -19.68 0.52 9.96
N LEU A 57 -18.75 0.84 9.05
CA LEU A 57 -17.68 1.82 9.25
C LEU A 57 -18.31 3.23 9.25
N GLU A 58 -19.26 3.45 10.16
CA GLU A 58 -19.87 4.74 10.45
C GLU A 58 -18.79 5.64 11.04
N LYS A 59 -17.99 6.24 10.15
CA LYS A 59 -17.24 7.48 10.34
C LYS A 59 -16.61 7.63 11.74
N VAL A 60 -15.85 6.63 12.18
CA VAL A 60 -15.05 6.76 13.40
C VAL A 60 -13.99 7.83 13.13
N ARG A 61 -14.14 8.98 13.78
CA ARG A 61 -13.24 10.13 13.62
C ARG A 61 -12.12 10.02 14.64
N TYR A 62 -10.89 10.21 14.20
CA TYR A 62 -9.77 10.39 15.12
C TYR A 62 -10.06 11.54 16.11
N TRP A 63 -9.82 11.30 17.39
CA TRP A 63 -10.07 12.24 18.50
C TRP A 63 -8.84 12.51 19.36
N GLY A 64 -7.66 12.05 18.94
CA GLY A 64 -6.38 12.37 19.59
C GLY A 64 -5.70 13.61 18.99
N ASP A 65 -4.53 13.92 19.52
CA ASP A 65 -3.69 15.02 19.03
C ASP A 65 -3.06 14.68 17.68
N ILE A 66 -2.96 15.67 16.78
CA ILE A 66 -2.28 15.49 15.50
C ILE A 66 -0.77 15.33 15.76
N PRO A 67 -0.12 14.24 15.33
CA PRO A 67 1.31 14.05 15.53
C PRO A 67 2.13 15.17 14.86
N GLU A 68 3.20 15.64 15.51
CA GLU A 68 4.09 16.66 14.93
C GLU A 68 4.74 16.23 13.61
N LEU A 69 4.93 14.93 13.43
CA LEU A 69 5.46 14.32 12.21
C LEU A 69 4.43 14.26 11.06
N PHE A 70 3.16 14.53 11.33
CA PHE A 70 2.13 14.58 10.29
C PHE A 70 2.18 15.92 9.55
N THR A 71 3.04 15.99 8.54
CA THR A 71 3.23 17.17 7.68
C THR A 71 2.69 16.93 6.27
N ASP A 72 2.66 17.98 5.45
CA ASP A 72 2.29 17.89 4.02
C ASP A 72 3.27 17.04 3.19
N THR A 73 4.49 16.83 3.69
CA THR A 73 5.56 16.05 3.05
C THR A 73 5.74 14.64 3.64
N VAL A 74 4.82 14.18 4.50
CA VAL A 74 4.97 12.91 5.25
C VAL A 74 5.16 11.66 4.36
N PHE A 75 4.77 11.74 3.08
CA PHE A 75 4.90 10.65 2.13
C PHE A 75 6.06 10.80 1.13
N ASP A 76 6.81 11.92 1.12
CA ASP A 76 7.77 12.23 0.06
C ASP A 76 8.85 11.15 -0.10
N ASP A 77 9.45 10.70 1.01
CA ASP A 77 10.48 9.66 1.00
C ASP A 77 9.94 8.32 0.48
N SER A 78 8.77 7.91 0.98
CA SER A 78 8.11 6.66 0.57
C SER A 78 7.68 6.72 -0.90
N GLU A 79 7.16 7.87 -1.34
CA GLU A 79 6.77 8.10 -2.72
C GLU A 79 7.98 8.00 -3.65
N MET A 80 9.12 8.59 -3.27
CA MET A 80 10.36 8.49 -4.03
C MET A 80 10.85 7.04 -4.12
N SER A 81 10.86 6.31 -3.01
CA SER A 81 11.23 4.88 -2.96
C SER A 81 10.35 4.03 -3.88
N ILE A 82 9.03 4.23 -3.86
CA ILE A 82 8.10 3.50 -4.72
C ILE A 82 8.24 3.89 -6.19
N LYS A 83 8.36 5.19 -6.49
CA LYS A 83 8.62 5.66 -7.87
C LYS A 83 9.89 5.03 -8.43
N TYR A 84 10.96 4.98 -7.64
CA TYR A 84 12.21 4.35 -8.03
C TYR A 84 12.03 2.84 -8.28
N LEU A 85 11.33 2.14 -7.38
CA LEU A 85 11.06 0.72 -7.53
C LEU A 85 10.27 0.42 -8.81
N VAL A 86 9.22 1.19 -9.09
CA VAL A 86 8.40 1.08 -10.31
C VAL A 86 9.26 1.33 -11.55
N LEU A 87 10.03 2.41 -11.55
CA LEU A 87 10.86 2.82 -12.69
C LEU A 87 11.92 1.76 -13.04
N THR A 88 12.43 1.05 -12.04
CA THR A 88 13.53 0.07 -12.21
C THR A 88 13.06 -1.37 -12.44
N ASN A 89 11.86 -1.74 -11.98
CA ASN A 89 11.40 -3.12 -12.05
C ASN A 89 10.20 -3.33 -13.00
N THR A 90 9.14 -2.55 -12.83
CA THR A 90 7.86 -2.80 -13.51
C THR A 90 7.75 -2.01 -14.81
N TRP A 91 8.19 -0.75 -14.81
CA TRP A 91 8.14 0.12 -15.98
C TRP A 91 8.95 -0.43 -17.18
N PRO A 92 10.19 -0.95 -17.01
CA PRO A 92 10.94 -1.50 -18.14
C PRO A 92 10.24 -2.72 -18.76
N LYS A 93 9.59 -3.55 -17.93
CA LYS A 93 8.81 -4.71 -18.39
C LYS A 93 7.60 -4.26 -19.18
N PHE A 94 6.84 -3.30 -18.65
CA PHE A 94 5.68 -2.71 -19.33
C PHE A 94 6.06 -2.13 -20.71
N ILE A 95 7.15 -1.37 -20.80
CA ILE A 95 7.61 -0.81 -22.08
C ILE A 95 8.04 -1.91 -23.06
N LYS A 96 8.72 -2.96 -22.59
CA LYS A 96 9.11 -4.10 -23.44
C LYS A 96 7.87 -4.82 -23.99
N GLU A 97 6.91 -5.10 -23.12
CA GLU A 97 5.66 -5.77 -23.48
C GLU A 97 4.85 -4.96 -24.49
N ARG A 98 4.72 -3.64 -24.28
CA ARG A 98 4.02 -2.76 -25.21
C ARG A 98 4.71 -2.70 -26.58
N ARG A 99 6.05 -2.64 -26.61
CA ARG A 99 6.80 -2.71 -27.88
C ARG A 99 6.63 -4.05 -28.60
N SER A 100 6.60 -5.17 -27.87
CA SER A 100 6.32 -6.47 -28.49
C SER A 100 4.90 -6.57 -29.02
N PHE A 101 3.93 -5.96 -28.34
CA PHE A 101 2.55 -5.88 -28.79
C PHE A 101 2.42 -5.06 -30.08
N ASP A 102 3.02 -3.86 -30.12
CA ASP A 102 3.04 -2.99 -31.31
C ASP A 102 3.76 -3.67 -32.50
N ALA A 103 4.85 -4.39 -32.25
CA ALA A 103 5.57 -5.16 -33.26
C ALA A 103 4.75 -6.35 -33.81
N SER A 104 3.96 -7.01 -32.95
CA SER A 104 3.04 -8.08 -33.34
C SER A 104 1.84 -7.57 -34.15
N GLY A 105 1.30 -6.41 -33.81
CA GLY A 105 0.18 -5.80 -34.56
C GLY A 105 0.58 -5.36 -35.97
N SER A 106 1.83 -4.93 -36.17
CA SER A 106 2.33 -4.50 -37.48
C SER A 106 2.58 -5.65 -38.47
N VAL A 107 2.85 -6.87 -37.99
CA VAL A 107 3.07 -8.03 -38.88
C VAL A 107 1.76 -8.65 -39.37
N GLU A 108 0.66 -8.48 -38.64
CA GLU A 108 -0.67 -9.00 -39.01
C GLU A 108 -1.42 -8.06 -39.97
N ALA A 109 -1.21 -6.75 -39.87
CA ALA A 109 -1.75 -5.76 -40.81
C ALA A 109 -1.05 -5.74 -42.20
N ALA A 110 0.05 -6.48 -42.36
CA ALA A 110 0.86 -6.54 -43.58
C ALA A 110 0.61 -7.79 -44.45
N ARG A 111 -0.43 -8.59 -44.15
CA ARG A 111 -0.77 -9.79 -44.93
C ARG A 111 -2.01 -9.53 -45.83
N PRO A 112 -1.89 -9.67 -47.17
CA PRO A 112 -2.99 -9.44 -48.12
C PRO A 112 -4.06 -10.54 -48.12
#